data_AF-A0A1Q4W505-F1
#
_entry.id   AF-A0A1Q4W505-F1
#
_cell.length_a   1.000
_cell.length_b   1.000
_cell.length_c   1.000
_cell.angle_alpha   90.00
_cell.angle_beta   90.00
_cell.angle_gamma   90.00
#
_symmetry.space_group_name_H-M   'P 1'
#
loop_
_entity.id
_entity.type
_entity.pdbx_description
1 polymer ?
#
loop_
_entity_poly.entity_id
_entity_poly.type
_entity_poly.pdbx_seq_one_letter_code
_entity_poly.pdbx_strand_id
1 'polypeptide(L)' 'MRQPTTRWRKSSYSNTNGGNCVEIADNTPGAVPVRDSKTPHGPTLTFPTTSWTDFIAALKAS' A
#
# COMPACT_ATOMS: atom_id res chain seq x y z
N MET A 1 17.98 -18.63 6.24
CA MET A 1 16.53 -18.37 6.39
C MET A 1 16.11 -17.46 5.25
N ARG A 2 15.12 -17.85 4.44
CA ARG A 2 14.67 -17.04 3.31
C ARG A 2 13.65 -16.04 3.85
N GLN A 3 14.03 -14.77 4.01
CA GLN A 3 13.06 -13.74 4.42
C GLN A 3 11.92 -13.69 3.39
N PRO A 4 10.66 -13.57 3.82
CA PRO A 4 9.57 -13.31 2.89
C PRO A 4 9.88 -12.00 2.17
N THR A 5 9.99 -12.05 0.85
CA THR A 5 10.22 -10.86 0.04
C THR A 5 9.01 -9.95 0.16
N THR A 6 9.24 -8.68 0.50
CA THR A 6 8.22 -7.63 0.43
C THR A 6 7.54 -7.66 -0.94
N ARG A 7 6.21 -7.84 -0.96
CA ARG A 7 5.46 -8.03 -2.19
C ARG A 7 4.52 -6.85 -2.40
N TRP A 8 4.75 -6.08 -3.46
CA TRP A 8 3.88 -4.99 -3.84
C TRP A 8 2.61 -5.53 -4.52
N ARG A 9 1.45 -5.05 -4.05
CA ARG A 9 0.14 -5.36 -4.58
C ARG A 9 -0.53 -4.07 -5.06
N LYS A 10 -0.81 -4.02 -6.35
CA LYS A 10 -1.50 -2.91 -7.00
C LYS A 10 -3.00 -2.92 -6.69
N SER A 11 -3.58 -1.74 -6.51
CA SER A 11 -5.03 -1.58 -6.39
C SER A 11 -5.72 -1.94 -7.71
N SER A 12 -6.85 -2.67 -7.64
CA SER A 12 -7.69 -3.00 -8.80
C SER A 12 -8.34 -1.77 -9.46
N TYR A 13 -8.39 -0.64 -8.75
CA TYR A 13 -8.86 0.64 -9.28
C TYR A 13 -7.77 1.41 -10.06
N SER A 14 -6.55 0.87 -10.13
CA SER A 14 -5.46 1.45 -10.93
C SER A 14 -5.67 1.07 -12.40
N ASN A 15 -6.11 2.03 -13.22
CA ASN A 15 -6.27 1.83 -14.66
C ASN A 15 -5.17 2.53 -15.47
N THR A 16 -5.02 2.14 -16.74
CA THR A 16 -4.06 2.73 -17.69
C THR A 16 -4.50 4.10 -18.23
N ASN A 17 -5.75 4.51 -18.00
CA ASN A 17 -6.33 5.75 -18.54
C ASN A 17 -6.13 6.97 -17.63
N GLY A 18 -5.11 6.96 -16.77
CA GLY A 18 -4.73 8.13 -15.97
C GLY A 18 -5.34 8.22 -14.57
N GLY A 19 -6.03 7.16 -14.08
CA GLY A 19 -6.51 7.10 -12.69
C GLY A 19 -5.39 7.19 -11.64
N ASN A 20 -5.79 7.39 -10.38
CA ASN A 20 -4.88 7.37 -9.23
C ASN A 20 -4.39 5.93 -9.00
N CYS A 21 -3.14 5.64 -9.35
CA CYS A 21 -2.55 4.30 -9.24
C CYS A 21 -1.78 4.15 -7.93
N VAL A 22 -2.20 3.21 -7.08
CA VAL A 22 -1.58 2.97 -5.77
C VAL A 22 -1.23 1.50 -5.59
N GLU A 23 -0.09 1.25 -4.93
CA GLU A 23 0.31 -0.09 -4.47
C GLU A 23 0.59 -0.06 -2.97
N ILE A 24 0.30 -1.17 -2.30
CA ILE A 24 0.72 -1.42 -0.92
C ILE A 24 1.68 -2.61 -0.87
N ALA A 25 2.56 -2.64 0.12
CA ALA A 25 3.47 -3.76 0.33
C ALA A 25 2.96 -4.74 1.39
N ASP A 26 2.74 -5.98 0.96
CA ASP A 26 2.48 -7.11 1.85
C ASP A 26 3.80 -7.65 2.44
N ASN A 27 3.69 -8.44 3.52
CA ASN A 27 4.82 -9.04 4.24
C ASN A 27 5.80 -8.02 4.83
N THR A 28 5.29 -6.88 5.32
CA THR A 28 6.06 -5.88 6.06
C THR A 28 5.57 -5.84 7.51
N PRO A 29 6.15 -6.63 8.44
CA PRO A 29 5.66 -6.69 9.81
C PRO A 29 5.61 -5.31 10.49
N GLY A 30 4.45 -4.95 11.06
CA GLY A 30 4.24 -3.69 11.80
C GLY A 30 4.05 -2.45 10.95
N ALA A 31 4.17 -2.54 9.62
CA ALA A 31 4.06 -1.40 8.74
C ALA A 31 3.26 -1.70 7.46
N VAL A 32 2.69 -0.65 6.88
CA VAL A 32 2.01 -0.68 5.59
C VAL A 32 2.65 0.39 4.70
N PRO A 33 3.68 0.02 3.92
CA PRO A 33 4.21 0.89 2.88
C PRO A 33 3.20 1.06 1.74
N VAL A 34 3.04 2.30 1.29
CA VAL A 34 2.17 2.73 0.19
C VAL A 34 3.00 3.55 -0.79
N ARG A 35 2.83 3.30 -2.09
CA ARG A 35 3.51 4.06 -3.14
C ARG A 35 2.62 4.31 -4.34
N ASP A 36 3.03 5.27 -5.15
CA ASP A 36 2.47 5.50 -6.48
C ASP A 36 2.98 4.40 -7.44
N SER A 37 2.06 3.69 -8.09
CA SER A 37 2.42 2.64 -9.05
C SER A 37 3.17 3.15 -10.28
N LYS A 38 3.00 4.43 -10.63
CA LYS A 38 3.63 5.09 -11.79
C LYS A 38 5.10 5.43 -11.51
N THR A 39 5.48 5.53 -10.24
CA THR A 39 6.85 5.82 -9.81
C THR A 39 7.36 4.75 -8.83
N PRO A 40 7.51 3.48 -9.26
CA PRO A 40 7.81 2.36 -8.36
C PRO A 40 9.18 2.47 -7.65
N HIS A 41 10.11 3.24 -8.21
CA HIS A 41 11.41 3.54 -7.60
C HIS A 41 11.44 4.87 -6.83
N GLY A 42 10.31 5.57 -6.77
CA GLY A 42 10.13 6.79 -5.99
C GLY A 42 9.95 6.52 -4.49
N PRO A 43 9.72 7.58 -3.71
CA PRO A 43 9.53 7.48 -2.27
C PRO A 43 8.24 6.72 -1.91
N THR A 44 8.27 6.05 -0.76
CA THR A 44 7.12 5.31 -0.20
C THR A 44 6.65 5.98 1.09
N LEU A 45 5.33 6.09 1.27
CA LEU A 45 4.75 6.48 2.55
C LEU A 45 4.59 5.23 3.42
N THR A 46 5.05 5.25 4.66
CA THR A 46 5.00 4.09 5.55
C THR A 46 4.14 4.40 6.76
N PHE A 47 3.07 3.62 6.94
CA PHE A 47 2.14 3.76 8.06
C PHE A 47 2.32 2.62 9.05
N PRO A 48 2.17 2.84 10.37
CA PRO A 48 1.98 1.75 11.32
C PRO A 48 0.73 0.93 10.99
N THR A 49 0.77 -0.38 11.20
CA THR A 49 -0.39 -1.25 10.93
C THR A 49 -1.64 -0.84 11.72
N THR A 50 -1.48 -0.31 12.93
CA THR A 50 -2.59 0.19 13.76
C THR A 50 -3.29 1.38 13.09
N SER A 51 -2.54 2.42 12.72
CA SER A 51 -3.08 3.60 12.03
C SER A 51 -3.75 3.25 10.70
N TRP A 52 -3.19 2.30 9.95
CA TRP A 52 -3.80 1.83 8.70
C TRP A 52 -5.14 1.11 8.94
N THR A 53 -5.22 0.32 10.02
CA THR A 53 -6.46 -0.37 10.42
C THR A 53 -7.53 0.64 10.83
N ASP A 54 -7.18 1.62 11.66
CA ASP A 54 -8.10 2.67 12.11
C ASP A 54 -8.62 3.49 10.92
N PHE A 55 -7.73 3.84 9.98
CA PHE A 55 -8.11 4.55 8.76
C PHE A 55 -9.14 3.77 7.94
N ILE A 56 -8.93 2.47 7.71
CA ILE A 56 -9.89 1.63 6.99
C ILE A 56 -11.22 1.51 7.75
N ALA A 57 -11.16 1.37 9.07
CA ALA A 57 -12.36 1.29 9.90
C ALA A 57 -13.20 2.57 9.78
N ALA A 58 -12.56 3.74 9.82
CA ALA A 58 -13.23 5.04 9.64
C ALA A 58 -13.89 5.16 8.26
N LEU A 59 -13.22 4.72 7.18
CA LEU A 59 -13.78 4.73 5.81
C LEU A 59 -14.97 3.78 5.62
N LYS A 60 -15.08 2.70 6.40
CA LYS A 60 -16.21 1.77 6.30
C LYS A 60 -17.44 2.25 7.06
N ALA A 61 -17.25 3.17 8.01
CA ALA A 61 -18.32 3.74 8.81
C ALA A 61 -18.96 4.99 8.17
N SER A 62 -18.43 5.46 7.03
CA SER A 62 -18.94 6.61 6.27
C SER A 62 -19.93 6.23 5.19
#